data_AF-A0A1L6JEN9-F1
#
_entry.id   AF-A0A1L6JEN9-F1
#
_cell.length_a   1.000
_cell.length_b   1.000
_cell.length_c   1.000
_cell.angle_alpha   90.00
_cell.angle_beta   90.00
_cell.angle_gamma   90.00
#
_symmetry.space_group_name_H-M   'P 1'
#
loop_
_entity.id
_entity.type
_entity.pdbx_description
1 polymer ?
#
loop_
_entity_poly.entity_id
_entity_poly.type
_entity_poly.pdbx_seq_one_letter_code
_entity_poly.pdbx_strand_id
1 'polypeptide(L)'
;MRGAILALALLLPAAACSPSQDREAAAITAVMRSLFDKPGLPLDAGPVAVSGAHAVADWTQGAMGGRALLERRGGKWVIRLCSGDSLRDSTVLRAARVPEADAAAIAAGLAEAERSVPAERLTRMASFKGTVEM
;
A
#
# COMPACT_ATOMS: atom_id res chain seq x y z
N MET A 1 -34.54 11.64 45.65
CA MET A 1 -33.89 10.57 44.86
C MET A 1 -34.65 10.41 43.55
N ARG A 2 -34.00 10.66 42.41
CA ARG A 2 -34.23 10.05 41.09
C ARG A 2 -33.26 10.73 40.11
N GLY A 3 -32.22 9.99 39.74
CA GLY A 3 -31.06 10.49 39.01
C GLY A 3 -31.36 10.76 37.54
N ALA A 4 -30.73 11.80 37.01
CA ALA A 4 -30.63 12.05 35.59
C ALA A 4 -29.49 11.19 35.02
N ILE A 5 -29.82 10.27 34.14
CA ILE A 5 -28.86 9.39 33.45
C ILE A 5 -28.13 10.23 32.40
N LEU A 6 -26.82 10.39 32.60
CA LEU A 6 -25.89 11.00 31.66
C LEU A 6 -25.66 10.03 30.49
N ALA A 7 -26.29 10.28 29.34
CA ALA A 7 -26.01 9.51 28.12
C ALA A 7 -24.68 9.98 27.52
N LEU A 8 -23.58 9.31 27.89
CA LEU A 8 -22.27 9.48 27.29
C LEU A 8 -22.30 8.81 25.89
N ALA A 9 -22.42 9.62 24.84
CA ALA A 9 -22.30 9.16 23.47
C ALA A 9 -20.84 8.72 23.21
N LEU A 10 -20.61 7.39 23.17
CA LEU A 10 -19.37 6.83 22.64
C LEU A 10 -19.29 7.09 21.13
N LEU A 11 -18.47 8.07 20.74
CA LEU A 11 -17.92 8.13 19.39
C LEU A 11 -16.86 7.03 19.25
N LEU A 12 -17.26 5.88 18.69
CA LEU A 12 -16.35 4.88 18.16
C LEU A 12 -15.92 5.31 16.75
N PRO A 13 -14.65 5.66 16.50
CA PRO A 13 -14.18 5.82 15.13
C PRO A 13 -13.98 4.41 14.56
N ALA A 14 -14.98 3.90 13.87
CA ALA A 14 -14.78 2.76 12.98
C ALA A 14 -13.87 3.22 11.83
N ALA A 15 -12.65 2.71 11.79
CA ALA A 15 -11.80 2.79 10.61
C ALA A 15 -12.49 2.01 9.48
N ALA A 16 -13.41 2.66 8.78
CA ALA A 16 -14.15 2.07 7.67
C ALA A 16 -13.21 1.98 6.47
N CYS A 17 -12.52 0.84 6.33
CA CYS A 17 -12.05 0.41 5.01
C CYS A 17 -13.25 0.45 4.07
N SER A 18 -13.22 1.37 3.12
CA SER A 18 -14.32 1.55 2.18
C SER A 18 -14.29 0.38 1.18
N PRO A 19 -15.44 -0.19 0.79
CA PRO A 19 -15.49 -1.28 -0.20
C PRO A 19 -14.80 -0.96 -1.54
N SER A 20 -14.59 0.32 -1.84
CA SER A 20 -13.79 0.77 -2.98
C SER A 20 -12.29 0.52 -2.79
N GLN A 21 -11.74 0.81 -1.61
CA GLN A 21 -10.32 0.63 -1.30
C GLN A 21 -9.93 -0.85 -1.34
N ASP A 22 -10.77 -1.73 -0.78
CA ASP A 22 -10.54 -3.18 -0.82
C ASP A 22 -10.54 -3.72 -2.26
N ARG A 23 -11.45 -3.21 -3.11
CA ARG A 23 -11.50 -3.58 -4.53
C ARG A 23 -10.27 -3.11 -5.30
N GLU A 24 -9.80 -1.90 -5.06
CA GLU A 24 -8.59 -1.38 -5.71
C GLU A 24 -7.34 -2.15 -5.24
N ALA A 25 -7.23 -2.44 -3.94
CA ALA A 25 -6.15 -3.27 -3.40
C ALA A 25 -6.15 -4.68 -3.99
N ALA A 26 -7.33 -5.31 -4.15
CA ALA A 26 -7.47 -6.61 -4.80
C ALA A 26 -7.07 -6.57 -6.29
N ALA A 27 -7.47 -5.53 -7.02
CA ALA A 27 -7.10 -5.35 -8.42
C ALA A 27 -5.58 -5.16 -8.61
N ILE A 28 -4.95 -4.36 -7.75
CA ILE A 28 -3.50 -4.15 -7.72
C ILE A 28 -2.77 -5.46 -7.40
N THR A 29 -3.22 -6.18 -6.37
CA THR A 29 -2.66 -7.48 -5.97
C THR A 29 -2.74 -8.47 -7.13
N ALA A 30 -3.86 -8.53 -7.85
CA ALA A 30 -4.02 -9.39 -9.01
C ALA A 30 -3.04 -9.04 -10.15
N VAL A 31 -2.80 -7.75 -10.41
CA VAL A 31 -1.80 -7.31 -11.40
C VAL A 31 -0.39 -7.72 -10.98
N MET A 32 0.00 -7.52 -9.72
CA MET A 32 1.34 -7.89 -9.26
C MET A 32 1.57 -9.39 -9.35
N ARG A 33 0.58 -10.19 -8.93
CA ARG A 33 0.66 -11.64 -8.98
C ARG A 33 0.71 -12.17 -10.40
N SER A 34 -0.08 -11.61 -11.33
CA SER A 34 -0.04 -12.05 -12.73
C SER A 34 1.32 -11.80 -13.40
N LEU A 35 2.06 -10.79 -12.95
CA LEU A 35 3.38 -10.46 -13.49
C LEU A 35 4.53 -11.19 -12.78
N PHE A 36 4.43 -11.42 -11.47
CA PHE A 36 5.58 -11.84 -10.65
C PHE A 36 5.41 -13.17 -9.91
N ASP A 37 4.21 -13.78 -9.88
CA ASP A 37 4.05 -15.10 -9.25
C ASP A 37 4.96 -16.14 -9.93
N LYS A 38 5.54 -17.03 -9.11
CA LYS A 38 6.36 -18.16 -9.57
C LYS A 38 5.80 -19.46 -8.99
N PRO A 39 5.83 -20.57 -9.75
CA PRO A 39 5.51 -21.89 -9.20
C PRO A 39 6.38 -22.20 -7.98
N GLY A 40 5.75 -22.63 -6.88
CA GLY A 40 6.45 -22.96 -5.63
C GLY A 40 6.99 -21.76 -4.83
N LEU A 41 6.86 -20.53 -5.34
CA LEU A 41 7.29 -19.31 -4.67
C LEU A 41 6.29 -18.17 -4.94
N PRO A 42 5.07 -18.23 -4.37
CA PRO A 42 4.05 -17.22 -4.62
C PRO A 42 4.48 -15.84 -4.10
N LEU A 43 4.05 -14.80 -4.78
CA LEU A 43 4.16 -13.42 -4.34
C LEU A 43 3.14 -13.17 -3.22
N ASP A 44 3.65 -12.76 -2.07
CA ASP A 44 2.85 -12.20 -0.98
C ASP A 44 2.82 -10.67 -1.16
N ALA A 45 1.76 -10.17 -1.80
CA ALA A 45 1.55 -8.74 -2.07
C ALA A 45 0.65 -8.09 -1.01
N GLY A 46 0.93 -6.82 -0.73
CA GLY A 46 0.26 -6.00 0.26
C GLY A 46 1.12 -5.74 1.51
N PRO A 47 0.78 -4.73 2.33
CA PRO A 47 -0.37 -3.83 2.18
C PRO A 47 -0.28 -2.92 0.94
N VAL A 48 -1.43 -2.33 0.59
CA VAL A 48 -1.57 -1.43 -0.57
C VAL A 48 -2.15 -0.10 -0.08
N ALA A 49 -1.53 1.01 -0.49
CA ALA A 49 -2.04 2.36 -0.28
C ALA A 49 -2.37 3.00 -1.63
N VAL A 50 -3.59 3.51 -1.79
CA VAL A 50 -4.12 4.07 -3.04
C VAL A 50 -4.56 5.52 -2.84
N SER A 51 -4.13 6.42 -3.73
CA SER A 51 -4.68 7.78 -3.82
C SER A 51 -4.77 8.22 -5.28
N GLY A 52 -5.94 8.72 -5.67
CA GLY A 52 -6.21 9.14 -7.04
C GLY A 52 -5.97 8.01 -8.05
N ALA A 53 -5.07 8.26 -9.00
CA ALA A 53 -4.67 7.29 -10.02
C ALA A 53 -3.35 6.58 -9.67
N HIS A 54 -2.87 6.66 -8.43
CA HIS A 54 -1.57 6.13 -8.00
C HIS A 54 -1.72 5.20 -6.82
N ALA A 55 -0.79 4.25 -6.69
CA ALA A 55 -0.73 3.37 -5.54
C ALA A 55 0.69 2.90 -5.25
N VAL A 56 0.97 2.59 -4.00
CA VAL A 56 2.14 1.79 -3.61
C VAL A 56 1.66 0.49 -2.99
N ALA A 57 2.25 -0.62 -3.42
CA ALA A 57 1.98 -1.94 -2.88
C ALA A 57 3.28 -2.61 -2.44
N ASP A 58 3.33 -3.06 -1.19
CA ASP A 58 4.44 -3.85 -0.70
C ASP A 58 4.37 -5.27 -1.26
N TRP A 59 5.49 -5.98 -1.27
CA TRP A 59 5.50 -7.40 -1.59
C TRP A 59 6.71 -8.13 -0.99
N THR A 60 6.54 -9.44 -0.78
CA THR A 60 7.64 -10.37 -0.54
C THR A 60 7.50 -11.63 -1.37
N GLN A 61 8.61 -12.26 -1.74
CA GLN A 61 8.67 -13.53 -2.45
C GLN A 61 9.94 -14.27 -2.00
N GLY A 62 9.77 -15.30 -1.17
CA GLY A 62 10.90 -15.97 -0.52
C GLY A 62 11.67 -15.02 0.42
N ALA A 63 12.98 -14.92 0.24
CA ALA A 63 13.84 -14.04 1.03
C ALA A 63 13.86 -12.58 0.56
N MET A 64 13.28 -12.29 -0.61
CA MET A 64 13.28 -10.96 -1.20
C MET A 64 11.94 -10.26 -1.00
N GLY A 65 11.96 -8.94 -1.07
CA GLY A 65 10.77 -8.11 -1.02
C GLY A 65 11.10 -6.70 -1.45
N GLY A 66 10.05 -5.93 -1.68
CA GLY A 66 10.14 -4.57 -2.20
C GLY A 66 8.80 -3.88 -2.12
N ARG A 67 8.73 -2.77 -2.86
CA ARG A 67 7.53 -1.97 -3.07
C ARG A 67 7.40 -1.68 -4.55
N ALA A 68 6.18 -1.70 -5.05
CA ALA A 68 5.86 -1.33 -6.41
C ALA A 68 5.07 -0.03 -6.40
N LEU A 69 5.48 0.94 -7.21
CA LEU A 69 4.65 2.10 -7.55
C LEU A 69 3.80 1.73 -8.77
N LEU A 70 2.50 1.92 -8.65
CA LEU A 70 1.52 1.68 -9.71
C LEU A 70 0.82 2.98 -10.11
N GLU A 71 0.38 3.01 -11.37
CA GLU A 71 -0.44 4.07 -11.92
C GLU A 71 -1.62 3.46 -12.67
N ARG A 72 -2.78 4.12 -12.62
CA ARG A 72 -3.95 3.76 -13.41
C ARG A 72 -3.87 4.41 -14.79
N ARG A 73 -3.70 3.58 -15.83
CA ARG A 73 -3.68 4.00 -17.24
C ARG A 73 -4.79 3.30 -18.02
N GLY A 74 -5.62 4.08 -18.71
CA GLY A 74 -6.75 3.52 -19.49
C GLY A 74 -7.70 2.65 -18.64
N GLY A 75 -7.90 3.01 -17.37
CA GLY A 75 -8.75 2.27 -16.44
C GLY A 75 -8.10 1.06 -15.76
N LYS A 76 -6.88 0.67 -16.14
CA LYS A 76 -6.15 -0.49 -15.60
C LYS A 76 -4.95 -0.06 -14.77
N TRP A 77 -4.62 -0.81 -13.74
CA TRP A 77 -3.38 -0.63 -12.98
C TRP A 77 -2.19 -1.18 -13.77
N VAL A 78 -1.11 -0.42 -13.82
CA VAL A 78 0.19 -0.84 -14.35
C VAL A 78 1.29 -0.54 -13.36
N ILE A 79 2.29 -1.41 -13.28
CA ILE A 79 3.48 -1.17 -12.47
C ILE A 79 4.36 -0.18 -13.21
N ARG A 80 4.78 0.90 -12.54
CA ARG A 80 5.67 1.94 -13.07
C ARG A 80 7.12 1.65 -12.71
N LEU A 81 7.35 1.32 -11.44
CA LEU A 81 8.67 0.96 -10.94
C LEU A 81 8.57 0.08 -9.69
N CYS A 82 9.65 -0.65 -9.43
CA CYS A 82 9.88 -1.38 -8.19
C CYS A 82 11.12 -0.82 -7.47
N SER A 83 11.02 -0.64 -6.15
CA SER A 83 12.14 -0.21 -5.30
C SER A 83 11.96 -0.73 -3.86
N GLY A 84 12.78 -0.23 -2.93
CA GLY A 84 12.73 -0.58 -1.51
C GLY A 84 12.02 0.49 -0.66
N ASP A 85 12.65 0.87 0.46
CA ASP A 85 12.10 1.85 1.41
C ASP A 85 11.93 3.27 0.86
N SER A 86 12.59 3.60 -0.26
CA SER A 86 12.44 4.89 -0.91
C SER A 86 10.98 5.21 -1.29
N LEU A 87 10.15 4.20 -1.58
CA LEU A 87 8.74 4.40 -1.94
C LEU A 87 7.81 4.66 -0.74
N ARG A 88 8.34 4.71 0.48
CA ARG A 88 7.64 5.26 1.65
C ARG A 88 7.73 6.79 1.71
N ASP A 89 8.67 7.40 1.00
CA ASP A 89 8.92 8.84 1.05
C ASP A 89 8.08 9.57 0.00
N SER A 90 7.21 10.48 0.45
CA SER A 90 6.37 11.30 -0.43
C SER A 90 7.19 12.17 -1.40
N THR A 91 8.40 12.57 -1.03
CA THR A 91 9.33 13.32 -1.89
C THR A 91 9.79 12.47 -3.08
N VAL A 92 10.09 11.19 -2.83
CA VAL A 92 10.47 10.23 -3.87
C VAL A 92 9.28 9.95 -4.78
N LEU A 93 8.09 9.78 -4.22
CA LEU A 93 6.86 9.61 -5.01
C LEU A 93 6.59 10.83 -5.92
N ARG A 94 6.80 12.05 -5.41
CA ARG A 94 6.71 13.28 -6.21
C ARG A 94 7.75 13.34 -7.32
N ALA A 95 8.99 12.94 -7.04
CA ALA A 95 10.04 12.83 -8.06
C ALA A 95 9.67 11.80 -9.15
N ALA A 96 8.97 10.72 -8.77
CA ALA A 96 8.37 9.73 -9.68
C ALA A 96 7.07 10.22 -10.37
N ARG A 97 6.76 11.52 -10.28
CA ARG A 97 5.64 12.21 -10.93
C ARG A 97 4.25 11.89 -10.34
N VAL A 98 4.18 11.39 -9.11
CA VAL A 98 2.93 11.32 -8.35
C VAL A 98 2.54 12.74 -7.89
N PRO A 99 1.27 13.18 -8.06
CA PRO A 99 0.81 14.47 -7.54
C PRO A 99 1.05 14.61 -6.04
N GLU A 100 1.34 15.82 -5.57
CA GLU A 100 1.77 16.06 -4.18
C GLU A 100 0.79 15.56 -3.13
N ALA A 101 -0.51 15.84 -3.31
CA ALA A 101 -1.55 15.35 -2.41
C ALA A 101 -1.63 13.82 -2.39
N ASP A 102 -1.52 13.17 -3.55
CA ASP A 102 -1.55 11.70 -3.67
C ASP A 102 -0.30 11.08 -3.06
N ALA A 103 0.87 11.67 -3.27
CA ALA A 103 2.13 11.21 -2.69
C ALA A 103 2.11 11.26 -1.16
N ALA A 104 1.58 12.35 -0.57
CA ALA A 104 1.42 12.47 0.87
C ALA A 104 0.40 11.46 1.42
N ALA A 105 -0.74 11.29 0.75
CA ALA A 105 -1.78 10.35 1.16
C ALA A 105 -1.30 8.89 1.09
N ILE A 106 -0.57 8.52 0.03
CA ILE A 106 -0.01 7.18 -0.15
C ILE A 106 1.04 6.89 0.93
N ALA A 107 1.98 7.81 1.17
CA ALA A 107 3.00 7.63 2.19
C ALA A 107 2.38 7.44 3.60
N ALA A 108 1.39 8.26 3.95
CA ALA A 108 0.68 8.13 5.22
C ALA A 108 -0.14 6.84 5.32
N GLY A 109 -0.88 6.49 4.26
CA GLY A 109 -1.68 5.27 4.21
C GLY A 109 -0.84 3.99 4.29
N LEU A 110 0.32 3.99 3.63
CA LEU A 110 1.25 2.88 3.68
C LEU A 110 1.86 2.74 5.08
N ALA A 111 2.31 3.85 5.68
CA ALA A 111 2.85 3.85 7.03
C ALA A 111 1.83 3.32 8.06
N GLU A 112 0.56 3.66 7.94
CA GLU A 112 -0.51 3.13 8.80
C GLU A 112 -0.73 1.64 8.58
N ALA A 113 -0.86 1.20 7.32
CA ALA A 113 -1.11 -0.20 7.00
C ALA A 113 0.05 -1.11 7.44
N GLU A 114 1.29 -0.64 7.31
CA GLU A 114 2.50 -1.35 7.70
C GLU A 114 2.63 -1.55 9.23
N ARG A 115 1.88 -0.81 10.07
CA ARG A 115 1.90 -1.02 11.54
C ARG A 115 1.46 -2.42 11.96
N SER A 116 0.63 -3.07 11.14
CA SER A 116 0.15 -4.43 11.35
C SER A 116 1.08 -5.51 10.79
N VAL A 117 2.12 -5.12 10.05
CA VAL A 117 3.03 -6.05 9.38
C VAL A 117 4.11 -6.52 10.34
N PRO A 118 4.38 -7.84 10.45
CA PRO A 118 5.47 -8.35 11.27
C PRO A 118 6.83 -7.75 10.87
N ALA A 119 7.65 -7.42 11.86
CA ALA A 119 8.95 -6.77 11.65
C ALA A 119 9.84 -7.50 10.64
N GLU A 120 9.89 -8.84 10.70
CA GLU A 120 10.67 -9.65 9.75
C GLU A 120 10.22 -9.48 8.30
N ARG A 121 8.92 -9.31 8.07
CA ARG A 121 8.35 -9.07 6.74
C ARG A 121 8.69 -7.66 6.25
N LEU A 122 8.62 -6.66 7.12
CA LEU A 122 9.06 -5.28 6.81
C LEU A 122 10.55 -5.24 6.43
N THR A 123 11.41 -5.98 7.12
CA THR A 123 12.83 -6.10 6.78
C THR A 123 13.02 -6.69 5.38
N ARG A 124 12.24 -7.72 5.00
CA ARG A 124 12.27 -8.27 3.64
C ARG A 124 11.79 -7.26 2.60
N MET A 125 10.74 -6.49 2.87
CA MET A 125 10.25 -5.44 1.97
C MET A 125 11.30 -4.33 1.73
N ALA A 126 12.16 -4.05 2.71
CA ALA A 126 13.27 -3.11 2.58
C ALA A 126 14.50 -3.69 1.82
N SER A 127 14.48 -4.98 1.48
CA SER A 127 15.65 -5.66 0.92
C SER A 127 15.95 -5.29 -0.53
N PHE A 128 14.94 -4.84 -1.29
CA PHE A 128 15.13 -4.40 -2.68
C PHE A 128 16.14 -3.26 -2.75
N LYS A 129 17.21 -3.45 -3.53
CA LYS A 129 18.25 -2.44 -3.75
C LYS A 129 18.12 -1.85 -5.14
N GLY A 130 18.11 -0.52 -5.20
CA GLY A 130 17.97 0.24 -6.45
C GLY A 130 16.50 0.45 -6.85
N THR A 131 16.33 0.88 -8.10
CA THR A 131 15.03 1.14 -8.71
C THR A 131 15.02 0.53 -10.10
N VAL A 132 13.96 -0.22 -10.42
CA VAL A 132 13.73 -0.77 -11.76
C VAL A 132 12.45 -0.15 -12.30
N GLU A 133 12.54 0.55 -13.42
CA GLU A 133 11.38 1.05 -14.16
C GLU A 133 10.87 0.00 -15.15
N MET A 134 9.56 0.03 -15.45
CA MET A 134 8.87 -0.91 -16.33
C MET A 134 8.46 -0.29 -17.67
#